data_AF-A0AAN8GDF6-F1
#
_entry.id   AF-A0AAN8GDF6-F1
#
_cell.length_a   1.000
_cell.length_b   1.000
_cell.length_c   1.000
_cell.angle_alpha   90.00
_cell.angle_beta   90.00
_cell.angle_gamma   90.00
#
_symmetry.space_group_name_H-M   'P 1'
#
loop_
_entity.id
_entity.type
_entity.pdbx_description
1 polymer ?
#
loop_
_entity_poly.entity_id
_entity_poly.type
_entity_poly.pdbx_seq_one_letter_code
_entity_poly.pdbx_strand_id
1 'polypeptide(L)'
;MGIERVLLQTMKFDLQVDLPYQYLIDYSKKFKLTKTEINSGVCLQINSLVHTSWTFVNDSAFTTLCLIWEPQVIAVALLHLAITVRKVNIGLPDCWWNEYIANLSNSLIDDICHKVLDFYSISKEEKMDFMPPRPFILGQTPIMPANSGTSS
;
A
#
# COMPACT_ATOMS: atom_id res chain seq x y z
N MET A 1 36.11 -11.41 -7.44
CA MET A 1 34.98 -10.87 -8.24
C MET A 1 34.15 -9.98 -7.32
N GLY A 2 33.89 -8.73 -7.68
CA GLY A 2 33.08 -7.83 -6.84
C GLY A 2 31.59 -8.19 -6.93
N ILE A 3 30.86 -8.10 -5.81
CA ILE A 3 29.40 -8.36 -5.73
C ILE A 3 28.61 -7.49 -6.72
N GLU A 4 29.00 -6.23 -6.86
CA GLU A 4 28.41 -5.30 -7.83
C GLU A 4 28.41 -5.87 -9.26
N ARG A 5 29.54 -6.44 -9.70
CA ARG A 5 29.67 -7.02 -11.05
C ARG A 5 28.72 -8.19 -11.25
N VAL A 6 28.59 -9.05 -10.24
CA VAL A 6 27.68 -10.20 -10.28
C VAL A 6 26.22 -9.74 -10.34
N LEU A 7 25.86 -8.71 -9.56
CA LEU A 7 24.53 -8.13 -9.56
C LEU A 7 24.16 -7.53 -10.92
N LEU A 8 25.04 -6.72 -11.51
CA LEU A 8 24.83 -6.10 -12.82
C LEU A 8 24.66 -7.15 -13.93
N GLN A 9 25.47 -8.22 -13.89
CA GLN A 9 25.34 -9.34 -14.82
C GLN A 9 24.03 -10.11 -14.61
N THR A 10 23.59 -10.28 -13.37
CA THR A 10 22.35 -11.00 -13.02
C THR A 10 21.12 -10.24 -13.48
N MET A 11 21.10 -8.92 -13.28
CA MET A 11 20.02 -8.03 -13.76
C MET A 11 20.12 -7.74 -15.25
N LYS A 12 21.12 -8.28 -15.96
CA LYS A 12 21.38 -8.04 -17.39
C LYS A 12 21.50 -6.55 -17.74
N PHE A 13 22.02 -5.74 -16.82
CA PHE A 13 22.08 -4.29 -16.93
C PHE A 13 20.73 -3.58 -17.09
N ASP A 14 19.62 -4.24 -16.71
CA ASP A 14 18.30 -3.62 -16.64
C ASP A 14 18.14 -2.92 -15.29
N LEU A 15 18.40 -1.61 -15.28
CA LEU A 15 18.38 -0.77 -14.07
C LEU A 15 17.15 0.15 -14.01
N GLN A 16 16.28 0.11 -15.01
CA GLN A 16 15.07 0.93 -15.04
C GLN A 16 13.93 0.14 -14.41
N VAL A 17 13.42 0.60 -13.27
CA VAL A 17 12.33 -0.06 -12.54
C VAL A 17 11.22 0.94 -12.29
N ASP A 18 10.02 0.61 -12.80
CA ASP A 18 8.81 1.36 -12.50
C ASP A 18 8.25 0.95 -11.14
N LEU A 19 7.92 1.95 -10.33
CA LEU A 19 7.42 1.73 -8.97
C LEU A 19 5.94 2.13 -8.84
N PRO A 20 5.16 1.41 -8.02
CA PRO A 20 3.72 1.65 -7.81
C PRO A 20 3.37 3.05 -7.27
N TYR A 21 4.31 3.77 -6.67
CA TYR A 21 4.08 5.09 -6.05
C TYR A 21 3.54 6.13 -7.04
N GLN A 22 4.04 6.15 -8.28
CA GLN A 22 3.62 7.13 -9.28
C GLN A 22 2.15 6.92 -9.65
N TYR A 23 1.77 5.67 -9.89
CA TYR A 23 0.40 5.28 -10.23
C TYR A 23 -0.58 5.56 -9.08
N LEU A 24 -0.17 5.33 -7.84
CA LEU A 24 -0.98 5.62 -6.65
C LEU A 24 -1.35 7.11 -6.58
N ILE A 25 -0.37 8.00 -6.79
CA ILE A 25 -0.59 9.44 -6.82
C ILE A 25 -1.54 9.81 -7.96
N ASP A 26 -1.36 9.24 -9.15
CA ASP A 26 -2.19 9.56 -10.31
C ASP A 26 -3.63 9.09 -10.19
N TYR A 27 -3.86 7.92 -9.59
CA TYR A 27 -5.21 7.43 -9.27
C TYR A 27 -5.87 8.29 -8.20
N SER A 28 -5.11 8.72 -7.18
CA SER A 28 -5.64 9.58 -6.12
C SER A 28 -6.15 10.94 -6.61
N LYS A 29 -5.50 11.50 -7.64
CA LYS A 29 -5.91 12.77 -8.27
C LYS A 29 -7.23 12.65 -9.02
N LYS A 30 -7.63 11.45 -9.45
CA LYS A 30 -8.87 11.21 -10.18
C LYS A 30 -10.08 11.00 -9.28
N PHE A 31 -9.88 10.72 -7.98
CA PHE A 31 -10.93 10.79 -6.96
C PHE A 31 -11.41 12.22 -6.67
N LYS A 32 -11.39 13.09 -7.69
CA LYS A 32 -11.60 14.53 -7.60
C LYS A 32 -12.97 14.83 -7.00
N LEU A 33 -12.88 15.16 -5.72
CA LEU A 33 -13.82 15.92 -4.91
C LEU A 33 -14.46 17.02 -5.74
N THR A 34 -15.79 17.03 -5.76
CA THR A 34 -16.50 18.25 -6.14
C THR A 34 -16.12 19.39 -5.19
N LYS A 35 -16.15 20.66 -5.65
CA LYS A 35 -15.83 21.86 -4.83
C LYS A 35 -16.55 21.88 -3.47
N THR A 36 -17.69 21.20 -3.37
CA THR A 36 -18.50 21.02 -2.17
C THR A 36 -17.82 20.12 -1.13
N GLU A 37 -17.12 19.06 -1.53
CA GLU A 37 -16.50 18.07 -0.63
C GLU A 37 -15.14 18.52 -0.06
N ILE A 38 -14.47 19.48 -0.72
CA ILE A 38 -13.26 20.14 -0.22
C ILE A 38 -13.54 20.86 1.11
N ASN A 39 -14.75 21.40 1.29
CA ASN A 39 -15.18 22.05 2.54
C ASN A 39 -15.69 21.06 3.60
N SER A 40 -15.91 19.79 3.24
CA SER A 40 -16.61 18.79 4.07
C SER A 40 -15.68 17.78 4.77
N GLY A 41 -14.36 18.01 4.81
CA GLY A 41 -13.41 17.10 5.47
C GLY A 41 -13.04 15.83 4.67
N VAL A 42 -13.61 15.63 3.47
CA VAL A 42 -13.33 14.47 2.61
C VAL A 42 -11.90 14.52 2.04
N CYS A 43 -11.32 15.71 1.86
CA CYS A 43 -9.92 15.88 1.47
C CYS A 43 -8.94 15.24 2.48
N LEU A 44 -9.23 15.37 3.79
CA LEU A 44 -8.43 14.73 4.83
C LEU A 44 -8.55 13.20 4.76
N GLN A 45 -9.73 12.69 4.43
CA GLN A 45 -9.96 11.25 4.25
C GLN A 45 -9.16 10.71 3.07
N ILE A 46 -9.17 11.38 1.92
CA ILE A 46 -8.39 10.97 0.74
C ILE A 46 -6.89 11.02 1.04
N ASN A 47 -6.40 12.09 1.69
CA ASN A 47 -4.99 12.19 2.05
C ASN A 47 -4.57 11.04 2.99
N SER A 48 -5.39 10.77 4.00
CA SER A 48 -5.21 9.65 4.92
C SER A 48 -5.23 8.28 4.21
N LEU A 49 -6.03 8.16 3.15
CA LEU A 49 -6.15 6.97 2.33
C LEU A 49 -4.93 6.71 1.46
N VAL A 50 -4.49 7.74 0.73
CA VAL A 50 -3.25 7.73 -0.07
C VAL A 50 -2.07 7.39 0.82
N HIS A 51 -2.04 8.00 2.00
CA HIS A 51 -0.98 7.79 2.95
C HIS A 51 -0.96 6.34 3.50
N THR A 52 -2.12 5.75 3.82
CA THR A 52 -2.19 4.33 4.19
C THR A 52 -1.83 3.40 3.03
N SER A 53 -2.28 3.73 1.83
CA SER A 53 -1.93 2.98 0.62
C SER A 53 -0.42 3.01 0.38
N TRP A 54 0.23 4.14 0.64
CA TRP A 54 1.69 4.29 0.57
C TRP A 54 2.39 3.36 1.56
N THR A 55 1.89 3.26 2.80
CA THR A 55 2.41 2.29 3.77
C THR A 55 2.28 0.86 3.25
N PHE A 56 1.13 0.49 2.70
CA PHE A 56 0.94 -0.84 2.11
C PHE A 56 1.90 -1.10 0.93
N VAL A 57 2.19 -0.08 0.12
CA VAL A 57 3.15 -0.18 -0.97
C VAL A 57 4.56 -0.43 -0.43
N ASN A 58 4.99 0.31 0.59
CA ASN A 58 6.29 0.07 1.23
C ASN A 58 6.39 -1.38 1.74
N ASP A 59 5.32 -1.87 2.37
CA ASP A 59 5.32 -3.20 2.97
C ASP A 59 5.24 -4.30 1.89
N SER A 60 4.60 -4.03 0.76
CA SER A 60 4.60 -4.93 -0.40
C SER A 60 5.99 -5.19 -0.99
N ALA A 61 6.96 -4.27 -0.81
CA ALA A 61 8.33 -4.44 -1.29
C ALA A 61 9.10 -5.54 -0.54
N PHE A 62 8.65 -5.92 0.66
CA PHE A 62 9.20 -7.07 1.41
C PHE A 62 8.55 -8.40 1.01
N THR A 63 7.62 -8.38 0.06
CA THR A 63 6.99 -9.57 -0.51
C THR A 63 7.47 -9.80 -1.95
N THR A 64 7.00 -10.88 -2.58
CA THR A 64 7.32 -11.19 -3.99
C THR A 64 6.36 -10.53 -4.98
N LEU A 65 5.47 -9.62 -4.55
CA LEU A 65 4.44 -9.02 -5.41
C LEU A 65 5.03 -8.26 -6.61
N CYS A 66 6.16 -7.57 -6.43
CA CYS A 66 6.84 -6.84 -7.50
C CYS A 66 7.42 -7.73 -8.61
N LEU A 67 7.53 -9.04 -8.37
CA LEU A 67 7.97 -10.02 -9.38
C LEU A 67 6.78 -10.70 -10.08
N ILE A 68 5.59 -10.63 -9.48
CA ILE A 68 4.39 -11.34 -9.94
C ILE A 68 3.47 -10.39 -10.71
N TRP A 69 3.34 -9.15 -10.27
CA TRP A 69 2.37 -8.18 -10.78
C TRP A 69 3.01 -6.89 -11.24
N GLU A 70 2.39 -6.27 -12.25
CA GLU A 70 2.79 -4.95 -12.73
C GLU A 70 2.50 -3.86 -11.68
N PRO A 71 3.34 -2.81 -11.59
CA PRO A 71 3.23 -1.78 -10.56
C PRO A 71 1.88 -1.03 -10.59
N GLN A 72 1.23 -0.94 -11.74
CA GLN A 72 -0.12 -0.36 -11.91
C GLN A 72 -1.17 -1.18 -11.16
N VAL A 73 -1.11 -2.52 -11.31
CA VAL A 73 -2.04 -3.45 -10.66
C VAL A 73 -1.86 -3.42 -9.15
N ILE A 74 -0.60 -3.41 -8.69
CA ILE A 74 -0.27 -3.30 -7.26
C ILE A 74 -0.82 -2.00 -6.69
N ALA A 75 -0.61 -0.87 -7.38
CA ALA A 75 -1.11 0.43 -6.91
C ALA A 75 -2.63 0.46 -6.76
N VAL A 76 -3.38 -0.10 -7.72
CA VAL A 76 -4.85 -0.24 -7.62
C VAL A 76 -5.25 -1.09 -6.43
N ALA A 77 -4.65 -2.28 -6.29
CA ALA A 77 -5.04 -3.23 -5.25
C ALA A 77 -4.78 -2.69 -3.85
N LEU A 78 -3.64 -2.05 -3.62
CA LEU A 78 -3.29 -1.49 -2.30
C LEU A 78 -4.09 -0.23 -1.97
N LEU A 79 -4.49 0.52 -2.99
CA LEU A 79 -5.43 1.62 -2.83
C LEU A 79 -6.82 1.12 -2.46
N HIS A 80 -7.30 0.06 -3.13
CA HIS A 80 -8.55 -0.62 -2.79
C HIS A 80 -8.51 -1.17 -1.35
N LEU A 81 -7.41 -1.80 -0.95
CA LEU A 81 -7.20 -2.29 0.41
C LEU A 81 -7.34 -1.16 1.44
N ALA A 82 -6.74 0.01 1.19
CA ALA A 82 -6.85 1.16 2.08
C ALA A 82 -8.28 1.68 2.23
N ILE A 83 -9.07 1.67 1.15
CA ILE A 83 -10.52 2.00 1.19
C ILE A 83 -11.24 1.04 2.12
N THR A 84 -11.04 -0.27 1.91
CA THR A 84 -11.70 -1.34 2.66
C THR A 84 -11.33 -1.31 4.15
N VAL A 85 -10.04 -1.16 4.48
CA VAL A 85 -9.55 -1.11 5.87
C VAL A 85 -10.05 0.13 6.61
N ARG A 86 -10.07 1.29 5.95
CA ARG A 86 -10.55 2.54 6.57
C ARG A 86 -12.07 2.71 6.53
N LYS A 87 -12.79 1.82 5.82
CA LYS A 87 -14.26 1.87 5.62
C LYS A 87 -14.73 3.25 5.13
N VAL A 88 -13.96 3.88 4.24
CA VAL A 88 -14.31 5.20 3.70
C VAL A 88 -15.25 5.02 2.51
N ASN A 89 -16.42 5.66 2.56
CA ASN A 89 -17.33 5.68 1.42
C ASN A 89 -17.02 6.92 0.56
N ILE A 90 -16.33 6.69 -0.56
CA ILE A 90 -15.89 7.74 -1.50
C ILE A 90 -16.86 7.80 -2.71
N GLY A 91 -18.00 7.10 -2.66
CA GLY A 91 -18.95 7.05 -3.79
C GLY A 91 -18.36 6.43 -5.06
N LEU A 92 -17.37 5.56 -4.92
CA LEU A 92 -16.70 4.91 -6.04
C LEU A 92 -17.57 3.77 -6.60
N PRO A 93 -17.59 3.57 -7.93
CA PRO A 93 -18.23 2.40 -8.51
C PRO A 93 -17.47 1.12 -8.09
N ASP A 94 -18.19 -0.02 -8.06
CA ASP A 94 -17.67 -1.32 -7.61
C ASP A 94 -16.42 -1.79 -8.38
N CYS A 95 -16.17 -1.27 -9.59
CA CYS A 95 -14.98 -1.58 -10.39
C CYS A 95 -14.32 -0.30 -10.94
N TRP A 96 -14.08 0.70 -10.06
CA TRP A 96 -13.47 1.99 -10.43
C TRP A 96 -12.10 1.86 -11.12
N TRP A 97 -11.40 0.74 -10.93
CA TRP A 97 -10.11 0.48 -11.57
C TRP A 97 -10.18 0.07 -13.04
N ASN A 98 -11.36 -0.34 -13.55
CA ASN A 98 -11.52 -0.74 -14.96
C ASN A 98 -11.20 0.39 -15.94
N GLU A 99 -11.27 1.65 -15.50
CA GLU A 99 -10.88 2.81 -16.31
C GLU A 99 -9.36 2.94 -16.50
N TYR A 100 -8.57 2.24 -15.70
CA TYR A 100 -7.10 2.30 -15.73
C TYR A 100 -6.48 1.00 -16.23
N ILE A 101 -7.06 -0.14 -15.87
CA ILE A 101 -6.54 -1.47 -16.19
C ILE A 101 -7.70 -2.29 -16.75
N ALA A 102 -7.67 -2.54 -18.06
CA ALA A 102 -8.68 -3.35 -18.72
C ALA A 102 -8.57 -4.82 -18.28
N ASN A 103 -9.72 -5.47 -18.09
CA ASN A 103 -9.84 -6.90 -17.76
C ASN A 103 -9.22 -7.32 -16.41
N LEU A 104 -9.13 -6.41 -15.45
CA LEU A 104 -8.66 -6.75 -14.10
C LEU A 104 -9.78 -7.46 -13.31
N SER A 105 -9.55 -8.73 -12.94
CA SER A 105 -10.49 -9.50 -12.13
C SER A 105 -10.52 -9.02 -10.68
N ASN A 106 -11.72 -8.91 -10.09
CA ASN A 106 -11.91 -8.65 -8.66
C ASN A 106 -11.14 -9.65 -7.79
N SER A 107 -11.15 -10.93 -8.17
CA SER A 107 -10.43 -11.99 -7.46
C SER A 107 -8.93 -11.72 -7.38
N LEU A 108 -8.37 -11.09 -8.42
CA LEU A 108 -6.94 -10.77 -8.48
C LEU A 108 -6.56 -9.68 -7.48
N ILE A 109 -7.40 -8.64 -7.39
CA ILE A 109 -7.23 -7.56 -6.45
C ILE A 109 -7.30 -8.10 -5.03
N ASP A 110 -8.28 -8.95 -4.76
CA ASP A 110 -8.43 -9.61 -3.47
C ASP A 110 -7.21 -10.47 -3.16
N ASP A 111 -6.69 -11.26 -4.10
CA ASP A 111 -5.49 -12.08 -3.90
C ASP A 111 -4.26 -11.23 -3.52
N ILE A 112 -4.08 -10.08 -4.16
CA ILE A 112 -2.99 -9.14 -3.83
C ILE A 112 -3.21 -8.56 -2.43
N CYS A 113 -4.44 -8.18 -2.09
CA CYS A 113 -4.79 -7.67 -0.77
C CYS A 113 -4.48 -8.70 0.33
N HIS A 114 -4.91 -9.95 0.14
CA HIS A 114 -4.65 -11.03 1.09
C HIS A 114 -3.15 -11.29 1.26
N LYS A 115 -2.37 -11.32 0.17
CA LYS A 115 -0.90 -11.51 0.27
C LYS A 115 -0.21 -10.44 1.10
N VAL A 116 -0.62 -9.18 0.98
CA VAL A 116 -0.08 -8.09 1.83
C VAL A 116 -0.58 -8.21 3.27
N LEU A 117 -1.84 -8.61 3.49
CA LEU A 117 -2.38 -8.85 4.83
C LEU A 117 -1.70 -10.02 5.54
N ASP A 118 -1.39 -11.10 4.83
CA ASP A 118 -0.70 -12.28 5.33
C ASP A 118 0.71 -11.93 5.84
N PHE A 119 1.41 -11.01 5.16
CA PHE A 119 2.69 -10.49 5.62
C PHE A 119 2.60 -9.85 7.02
N TYR A 120 1.51 -9.16 7.33
CA TYR A 120 1.30 -8.62 8.69
C TYR A 120 0.93 -9.68 9.73
N SER A 121 0.25 -10.75 9.32
CA SER A 121 -0.09 -11.88 10.20
C SER A 121 1.16 -12.64 10.62
N ILE A 122 2.06 -12.91 9.67
CA ILE A 122 3.35 -13.57 9.91
C ILE A 122 4.26 -12.71 10.80
N SER A 123 4.30 -11.39 10.55
CA SER A 123 5.10 -10.44 11.33
C SER A 123 4.65 -10.29 12.80
N LYS A 124 3.44 -10.75 13.15
CA LYS A 124 2.90 -10.66 14.51
C LYS A 124 3.34 -11.83 15.39
N GLU A 125 3.71 -12.95 14.78
CA GLU A 125 4.03 -14.21 15.45
C GLU A 125 5.55 -14.39 15.62
N GLU A 126 6.33 -13.87 14.68
CA GLU A 126 7.79 -13.73 14.82
C GLU A 126 8.10 -12.25 15.11
N LYS A 127 8.56 -11.93 16.33
CA LYS A 127 9.22 -10.65 16.60
C LYS A 127 10.47 -10.56 15.72
N MET A 128 10.34 -10.02 14.51
CA MET A 128 11.48 -9.79 13.64
C MET A 128 12.26 -8.57 14.11
N ASP A 129 13.33 -8.82 14.87
CA ASP A 129 14.42 -7.89 15.24
C ASP A 129 15.12 -7.22 14.03
N PHE A 130 14.76 -7.59 12.79
CA PHE A 130 15.38 -7.12 11.54
C PHE A 130 14.58 -6.05 10.79
N MET A 131 13.35 -5.74 11.20
CA MET A 131 12.56 -4.70 10.52
C MET A 131 13.03 -3.32 11.00
N PRO A 132 13.52 -2.42 10.11
CA PRO A 132 13.77 -1.05 10.53
C PRO A 132 12.47 -0.47 11.10
N PRO A 133 12.53 0.32 12.19
CA PRO A 133 11.35 0.92 12.78
C PRO A 133 10.55 1.60 11.68
N ARG A 134 9.25 1.29 11.60
CA ARG A 134 8.33 1.90 10.62
C ARG A 134 8.67 3.39 10.53
N PRO A 135 8.90 3.95 9.33
CA PRO A 135 9.16 5.37 9.22
C PRO A 135 8.06 6.10 9.99
N PHE A 136 8.46 6.87 11.00
CA PHE A 136 7.54 7.68 11.78
C PHE A 136 6.80 8.57 10.79
N ILE A 137 5.53 8.25 10.58
CA ILE A 137 4.64 9.11 9.83
C ILE A 137 4.34 10.29 10.74
N LEU A 138 4.68 11.49 10.26
CA LEU A 138 4.42 12.75 10.93
C LEU A 138 2.90 12.86 11.20
N GLY A 139 2.48 12.59 12.44
CA GLY A 139 1.09 12.73 12.88
C GLY A 139 0.43 11.48 13.48
N GLN A 140 1.09 10.31 13.55
CA GLN A 140 0.56 9.19 14.34
C GLN A 140 1.12 9.24 15.76
N THR A 141 0.26 9.53 16.75
CA THR A 141 0.59 9.24 18.15
C THR A 141 0.78 7.73 18.30
N PRO A 142 1.80 7.26 19.03
CA PRO A 142 2.00 5.84 19.27
C PRO A 142 0.76 5.29 19.97
N ILE A 143 0.12 4.26 19.38
CA ILE A 143 -0.81 3.42 20.12
C ILE A 143 0.07 2.60 21.07
N MET A 144 0.31 3.12 22.27
CA MET A 144 0.94 2.34 23.32
C MET A 144 0.02 1.17 23.66
N PRO A 145 0.54 -0.07 23.78
CA PRO A 145 -0.27 -1.16 24.29
C PRO A 145 -0.72 -0.80 25.72
N ALA A 146 -2.02 -0.98 25.99
CA ALA A 146 -2.56 -0.80 27.33
C ALA A 146 -1.80 -1.72 28.30
N ASN A 147 -1.03 -1.11 29.21
CA ASN A 147 -0.27 -1.84 30.20
C ASN A 147 -1.28 -2.52 31.14
N SER A 148 -1.43 -3.84 31.03
CA SER A 148 -2.10 -4.67 32.03
C SER A 148 -1.23 -4.73 33.28
N GLY A 149 -1.23 -3.64 34.04
CA GLY A 149 -0.66 -3.58 35.38
C GLY A 149 -1.67 -4.11 36.38
N THR A 150 -1.49 -5.38 36.76
CA THR A 150 -2.10 -6.00 37.93
C THR A 150 -1.75 -5.19 39.18
N SER A 151 -2.75 -4.57 39.80
CA SER A 151 -2.65 -4.01 41.15
C SER A 151 -2.54 -5.16 42.15
N SER A 152 -1.45 -5.21 42.90
CA SER A 152 -1.35 -5.90 44.20
C SER A 152 -1.28 -4.85 45.29
#